data_AF-A0A8J2NBC8-F1
#
_entry.id   AF-A0A8J2NBC8-F1
#
_cell.length_a   1.000
_cell.length_b   1.000
_cell.length_c   1.000
_cell.angle_alpha   90.00
_cell.angle_beta   90.00
_cell.angle_gamma   90.00
#
_symmetry.space_group_name_H-M   'P 1'
#
loop_
_entity.id
_entity.type
_entity.pdbx_description
1 polymer ?
#
loop_
_entity_poly.entity_id
_entity_poly.type
_entity_poly.pdbx_seq_one_letter_code
_entity_poly.pdbx_strand_id
1 'polypeptide(L)'
;MIDCCEQTMKYPVPFQTAPLQTESPDGGSKSRVPLLPATYRRNYKIEPIGNNIGAFLDIELNVRRLNEVHEWLWLVGLPSAPRPLHYQVVKKREIVVTEQMDLHLVWSSTSSSSILLKPLPRFLLCPDFWIMEICPRRHLYETALGFLLSYIALIEREVDYNLAIYHGLIPKEVTWSGWLALVDEVVCASVQAHTIGASTTSSVDLLEGLPGVNQRFNYGELRLGRLNWIYRLTMGEFRGYLSGCTTYGAFMRDNINSLITLFAYTTIVLSAMQVGLATEPLANDYSFGMASYVFSIFSILAPLACIVAIFGVIAIMFVINLARTLRIRRHKRRQGVKV
;
A
#
# COMPACT_ATOMS: atom_id res chain seq x y z
N MET A 1 47.49 -18.82 7.55
CA MET A 1 46.66 -17.63 7.83
C MET A 1 45.42 -17.71 6.92
N ILE A 2 44.75 -18.86 6.87
CA ILE A 2 43.52 -19.26 7.60
C ILE A 2 42.38 -18.24 7.46
N ASP A 3 41.57 -18.48 6.43
CA ASP A 3 40.10 -18.38 6.36
C ASP A 3 39.40 -17.32 7.21
N CYS A 4 38.92 -16.27 6.53
CA CYS A 4 37.77 -15.49 6.95
C CYS A 4 36.68 -15.60 5.89
N CYS A 5 35.72 -16.50 6.12
CA CYS A 5 34.35 -16.49 5.62
C CYS A 5 34.15 -16.00 4.18
N GLU A 6 34.31 -16.90 3.21
CA GLU A 6 33.37 -16.94 2.09
C GLU A 6 31.99 -17.32 2.65
N GLN A 7 31.28 -16.33 3.20
CA GLN A 7 29.81 -16.42 3.25
C GLN A 7 29.37 -16.46 1.80
N THR A 8 28.99 -17.65 1.35
CA THR A 8 28.47 -17.92 0.02
C THR A 8 27.35 -16.94 -0.29
N MET A 9 27.64 -15.90 -1.07
CA MET A 9 26.64 -14.95 -1.56
C MET A 9 25.59 -15.74 -2.34
N LYS A 10 24.38 -15.82 -1.78
CA LYS A 10 23.30 -16.61 -2.37
C LYS A 10 22.60 -15.89 -3.53
N TYR A 11 22.66 -14.56 -3.54
CA TYR A 11 22.10 -13.69 -4.58
C TYR A 11 23.09 -12.60 -5.00
N PRO A 12 23.20 -12.28 -6.30
CA PRO A 12 24.09 -11.24 -6.78
C PRO A 12 23.60 -9.86 -6.33
N VAL A 13 24.52 -8.90 -6.23
CA VAL A 13 24.16 -7.51 -5.99
C VAL A 13 23.58 -6.92 -7.28
N PRO A 14 22.45 -6.19 -7.23
CA PRO A 14 21.81 -5.69 -8.45
C PRO A 14 22.53 -4.52 -9.12
N PHE A 15 23.45 -3.85 -8.42
CA PHE A 15 24.19 -2.69 -8.92
C PHE A 15 25.51 -2.52 -8.15
N GLN A 16 26.50 -1.89 -8.77
CA GLN A 16 27.79 -1.51 -8.19
C GLN A 16 27.91 0.01 -8.03
N THR A 17 27.11 0.79 -8.78
CA THR A 17 27.08 2.24 -8.65
C THR A 17 26.65 2.65 -7.24
N ALA A 18 27.43 3.52 -6.59
CA ALA A 18 27.12 4.06 -5.27
C ALA A 18 26.62 5.51 -5.38
N PRO A 19 25.32 5.75 -5.65
CA PRO A 19 24.78 7.08 -5.96
C PRO A 19 24.84 8.07 -4.79
N LEU A 20 25.21 7.62 -3.59
CA LEU A 20 25.35 8.45 -2.39
C LEU A 20 26.79 8.90 -2.12
N GLN A 21 27.76 8.54 -2.97
CA GLN A 21 29.14 8.98 -2.82
C GLN A 21 29.32 10.39 -3.39
N THR A 22 29.72 11.33 -2.52
CA THR A 22 30.27 12.62 -2.93
C THR A 22 31.78 12.49 -2.88
N GLU A 23 32.46 12.78 -4.00
CA GLU A 23 33.93 12.84 -4.01
C GLU A 23 34.40 13.90 -3.00
N SER A 24 35.13 13.45 -1.97
CA SER A 24 35.85 14.33 -1.07
C SER A 24 37.27 14.50 -1.64
N PRO A 25 37.83 15.72 -1.73
CA PRO A 25 39.16 15.95 -2.31
C PRO A 25 40.31 15.22 -1.58
N ASP A 26 40.06 14.67 -0.38
CA ASP A 26 41.05 13.93 0.44
C ASP A 26 40.91 12.39 0.41
N GLY A 27 40.31 11.80 -0.63
CA GLY A 27 40.41 10.34 -0.88
C GLY A 27 39.67 9.42 0.12
N GLY A 28 38.87 9.97 1.04
CA GLY A 28 38.00 9.21 1.94
C GLY A 28 36.52 9.36 1.58
N SER A 29 35.91 8.36 0.94
CA SER A 29 34.49 8.33 0.62
C SER A 29 33.64 7.92 1.84
N LYS A 30 33.34 8.86 2.73
CA LYS A 30 32.33 8.64 3.79
C LYS A 30 31.08 9.47 3.51
N SER A 31 29.93 8.81 3.40
CA SER A 31 28.64 9.51 3.32
C SER A 31 28.47 10.37 4.59
N ARG A 32 28.26 11.67 4.42
CA ARG A 32 28.14 12.64 5.55
C ARG A 32 26.91 12.39 6.43
N VAL A 33 25.94 11.62 5.93
CA VAL A 33 24.69 11.28 6.62
C VAL A 33 24.68 9.76 6.87
N PRO A 34 24.21 9.29 8.03
CA PRO A 34 24.11 7.86 8.33
C PRO A 34 23.13 7.14 7.37
N LEU A 35 23.37 5.84 7.14
CA LEU A 35 22.54 5.00 6.27
C LEU A 35 21.27 4.49 6.97
N LEU A 36 21.37 4.23 8.27
CA LEU A 36 20.32 3.62 9.09
C LEU A 36 19.58 4.66 9.93
N PRO A 37 18.26 4.47 10.19
CA PRO A 37 17.51 5.35 11.08
C PRO A 37 17.96 5.22 12.54
N ALA A 38 17.44 6.08 13.42
CA ALA A 38 17.82 6.06 14.84
C ALA A 38 17.23 4.85 15.60
N THR A 39 15.96 4.54 15.34
CA THR A 39 15.20 3.52 16.08
C THR A 39 14.14 2.87 15.20
N TYR A 40 13.68 1.69 15.59
CA TYR A 40 12.52 1.04 14.99
C TYR A 40 11.53 0.57 16.05
N ARG A 41 10.30 0.27 15.63
CA ARG A 41 9.22 -0.14 16.53
C ARG A 41 8.87 -1.60 16.33
N ARG A 42 8.92 -2.38 17.41
CA ARG A 42 8.50 -3.79 17.44
C ARG A 42 7.65 -4.04 18.68
N ASN A 43 6.49 -4.66 18.51
CA ASN A 43 5.61 -5.05 19.63
C ASN A 43 5.32 -3.92 20.64
N TYR A 44 5.04 -2.71 20.15
CA TYR A 44 4.79 -1.49 20.95
C TYR A 44 6.00 -0.99 21.77
N LYS A 45 7.21 -1.50 21.51
CA LYS A 45 8.48 -1.03 22.08
C LYS A 45 9.29 -0.29 21.02
N ILE A 46 10.12 0.64 21.48
CA ILE A 46 11.09 1.38 20.66
C ILE A 46 12.46 0.76 20.95
N GLU A 47 13.15 0.34 19.89
CA GLU A 47 14.44 -0.33 20.00
C GLU A 47 15.49 0.36 19.11
N PRO A 48 16.75 0.51 19.58
CA PRO A 48 17.84 0.99 18.75
C PRO A 48 18.24 -0.06 17.70
N ILE A 49 18.65 0.38 16.52
CA ILE A 49 18.95 -0.53 15.40
C ILE A 49 20.21 -1.36 15.64
N GLY A 50 21.22 -0.77 16.30
CA GLY A 50 22.53 -1.39 16.51
C GLY A 50 22.49 -2.74 17.24
N ASN A 51 21.38 -3.07 17.92
CA ASN A 51 21.23 -4.35 18.60
C ASN A 51 20.85 -5.50 17.66
N ASN A 52 20.11 -5.23 16.58
CA ASN A 52 19.64 -6.25 15.64
C ASN A 52 19.16 -5.62 14.31
N ILE A 53 20.09 -5.46 13.36
CA ILE A 53 19.79 -4.94 12.01
C ILE A 53 18.82 -5.87 11.28
N GLY A 54 18.95 -7.18 11.50
CA GLY A 54 18.10 -8.16 10.83
C GLY A 54 16.62 -8.00 11.16
N ALA A 55 16.30 -7.86 12.46
CA ALA A 55 14.94 -7.64 12.94
C ALA A 55 14.37 -6.28 12.51
N PHE A 56 15.22 -5.26 12.41
CA PHE A 56 14.84 -3.98 11.81
C PHE A 56 14.41 -4.19 10.35
N LEU A 57 15.24 -4.85 9.53
CA LEU A 57 14.95 -5.05 8.11
C LEU A 57 13.69 -5.90 7.86
N ASP A 58 13.42 -6.89 8.70
CA ASP A 58 12.19 -7.71 8.63
C ASP A 58 10.90 -6.90 8.89
N ILE A 59 11.01 -5.79 9.63
CA ILE A 59 9.90 -4.86 9.89
C ILE A 59 9.85 -3.79 8.81
N GLU A 60 11.00 -3.24 8.44
CA GLU A 60 11.16 -2.16 7.48
C GLU A 60 10.70 -2.57 6.08
N LEU A 61 11.03 -3.79 5.65
CA LEU A 61 10.65 -4.37 4.36
C LEU A 61 9.46 -5.33 4.49
N ASN A 62 8.59 -5.13 5.49
CA ASN A 62 7.47 -6.04 5.71
C ASN A 62 6.32 -5.80 4.72
N VAL A 63 6.05 -6.79 3.86
CA VAL A 63 4.90 -6.81 2.93
C VAL A 63 3.91 -7.95 3.23
N ARG A 64 4.04 -8.60 4.40
CA ARG A 64 3.30 -9.83 4.73
C ARG A 64 1.78 -9.67 4.58
N ARG A 65 1.24 -8.57 5.11
CA ARG A 65 -0.20 -8.29 5.08
C ARG A 65 -0.77 -8.44 3.67
N LEU A 66 -0.05 -7.94 2.68
CA LEU A 66 -0.51 -7.90 1.29
C LEU A 66 -0.33 -9.24 0.60
N ASN A 67 0.71 -9.97 0.99
CA ASN A 67 0.93 -11.32 0.51
C ASN A 67 -0.19 -12.27 0.99
N GLU A 68 -0.75 -12.05 2.18
CA GLU A 68 -1.90 -12.80 2.69
C GLU A 68 -3.19 -12.60 1.87
N VAL A 69 -3.30 -11.51 1.10
CA VAL A 69 -4.45 -11.23 0.22
C VAL A 69 -4.08 -11.20 -1.26
N HIS A 70 -2.95 -11.81 -1.63
CA HIS A 70 -2.40 -11.74 -2.99
C HIS A 70 -3.40 -12.18 -4.06
N GLU A 71 -4.13 -13.27 -3.82
CA GLU A 71 -5.16 -13.82 -4.71
C GLU A 71 -6.30 -12.83 -5.05
N TRP A 72 -6.48 -11.80 -4.22
CA TRP A 72 -7.52 -10.78 -4.41
C TRP A 72 -6.96 -9.46 -4.97
N LEU A 73 -5.64 -9.33 -5.15
CA LEU A 73 -5.02 -8.07 -5.57
C LEU A 73 -5.40 -7.64 -6.99
N TRP A 74 -5.79 -8.58 -7.86
CA TRP A 74 -6.33 -8.28 -9.19
C TRP A 74 -7.62 -7.43 -9.14
N LEU A 75 -8.40 -7.52 -8.05
CA LEU A 75 -9.53 -6.62 -7.83
C LEU A 75 -9.07 -5.23 -7.40
N VAL A 76 -7.91 -5.10 -6.78
CA VAL A 76 -7.42 -3.88 -6.14
C VAL A 76 -6.64 -2.99 -7.11
N GLY A 77 -5.86 -3.59 -8.00
CA GLY A 77 -4.98 -2.89 -8.93
C GLY A 77 -4.73 -3.70 -10.19
N LEU A 78 -4.24 -3.03 -11.23
CA LEU A 78 -3.80 -3.67 -12.46
C LEU A 78 -2.41 -4.30 -12.22
N PRO A 79 -2.13 -5.52 -12.72
CA PRO A 79 -0.80 -6.13 -12.66
C PRO A 79 0.13 -5.42 -13.67
N SER A 80 0.50 -4.18 -13.35
CA SER A 80 1.40 -3.36 -14.15
C SER A 80 2.32 -2.58 -13.25
N ALA A 81 3.47 -2.17 -13.78
CA ALA A 81 4.35 -1.21 -13.13
C ALA A 81 3.58 0.07 -12.71
N PRO A 82 4.00 0.74 -11.63
CA PRO A 82 3.41 2.00 -11.22
C PRO A 82 3.63 3.08 -12.28
N ARG A 83 2.71 4.05 -12.36
CA ARG A 83 2.86 5.17 -13.30
C ARG A 83 3.85 6.20 -12.74
N PRO A 84 4.60 6.90 -13.60
CA PRO A 84 5.61 7.86 -13.20
C PRO A 84 5.03 9.04 -12.40
N LEU A 85 5.87 9.72 -11.61
CA LEU A 85 5.46 10.73 -10.63
C LEU A 85 4.71 11.92 -11.25
N HIS A 86 5.17 12.44 -12.38
CA HIS A 86 4.49 13.52 -13.12
C HIS A 86 3.06 13.11 -13.51
N TYR A 87 2.86 11.83 -13.86
CA TYR A 87 1.54 11.32 -14.20
C TYR A 87 0.64 11.18 -12.96
N GLN A 88 1.20 10.92 -11.77
CA GLN A 88 0.46 10.99 -10.51
C GLN A 88 -0.08 12.41 -10.27
N VAL A 89 0.72 13.43 -10.57
CA VAL A 89 0.31 14.84 -10.50
C VAL A 89 -0.81 15.14 -11.51
N VAL A 90 -0.72 14.63 -12.75
CA VAL A 90 -1.80 14.75 -13.76
C VAL A 90 -3.11 14.12 -13.25
N LYS A 91 -3.03 13.00 -12.54
CA LYS A 91 -4.17 12.36 -11.87
C LYS A 91 -4.71 13.13 -10.66
N LYS A 92 -4.16 14.31 -10.36
CA LYS A 92 -4.47 15.13 -9.18
C LYS A 92 -4.29 14.32 -7.88
N ARG A 93 -3.32 13.40 -7.86
CA ARG A 93 -2.97 12.66 -6.65
C ARG A 93 -1.94 13.44 -5.86
N GLU A 94 -2.28 13.76 -4.62
CA GLU A 94 -1.32 14.25 -3.64
C GLU A 94 -0.34 13.13 -3.27
N ILE A 95 0.95 13.42 -3.35
CA ILE A 95 2.00 12.48 -2.95
C ILE A 95 2.21 12.60 -1.44
N VAL A 96 1.88 11.54 -0.71
CA VAL A 96 1.96 11.49 0.75
C VAL A 96 3.03 10.48 1.16
N VAL A 97 3.98 10.94 1.98
CA VAL A 97 5.07 10.11 2.48
C VAL A 97 4.59 9.16 3.58
N THR A 98 4.99 7.89 3.50
CA THR A 98 4.75 6.86 4.52
C THR A 98 6.03 6.10 4.81
N GLU A 99 6.26 5.63 6.04
CA GLU A 99 7.42 4.76 6.31
C GLU A 99 7.08 3.27 6.22
N GLN A 100 5.80 2.92 6.10
CA GLN A 100 5.40 1.51 6.03
C GLN A 100 5.50 0.97 4.60
N MET A 101 6.23 -0.13 4.42
CA MET A 101 6.43 -0.75 3.11
C MET A 101 5.12 -1.26 2.49
N ASP A 102 4.23 -1.81 3.29
CA ASP A 102 2.94 -2.33 2.83
C ASP A 102 2.00 -1.22 2.30
N LEU A 103 2.21 0.03 2.72
CA LEU A 103 1.48 1.19 2.22
C LEU A 103 2.07 1.79 0.93
N HIS A 104 3.27 1.39 0.52
CA HIS A 104 3.88 1.90 -0.73
C HIS A 104 2.98 1.56 -1.93
N LEU A 105 2.71 2.59 -2.75
CA LEU A 105 1.82 2.59 -3.93
C LEU A 105 0.33 2.35 -3.66
N VAL A 106 -0.10 2.44 -2.40
CA VAL A 106 -1.52 2.42 -2.06
C VAL A 106 -2.10 3.82 -2.24
N TRP A 107 -3.19 3.95 -2.99
CA TRP A 107 -3.84 5.23 -3.24
C TRP A 107 -5.31 5.24 -2.83
N SER A 108 -5.80 6.39 -2.38
CA SER A 108 -7.17 6.61 -1.92
C SER A 108 -7.86 7.67 -2.76
N SER A 109 -9.20 7.61 -2.82
CA SER A 109 -10.03 8.63 -3.46
C SER A 109 -11.13 9.16 -2.55
N THR A 110 -11.14 8.76 -1.27
CA THR A 110 -12.31 8.94 -0.39
C THR A 110 -12.43 10.36 0.19
N SER A 111 -11.31 11.04 0.47
CA SER A 111 -11.29 12.40 1.03
C SER A 111 -10.47 13.37 0.17
N SER A 112 -9.24 13.00 -0.12
CA SER A 112 -8.38 13.58 -1.15
C SER A 112 -7.85 12.44 -2.01
N SER A 113 -7.69 12.67 -3.31
CA SER A 113 -6.98 11.75 -4.18
C SER A 113 -5.52 11.79 -3.74
N SER A 114 -5.03 10.75 -3.07
CA SER A 114 -3.65 10.71 -2.56
C SER A 114 -3.03 9.35 -2.82
N ILE A 115 -1.72 9.33 -3.03
CA ILE A 115 -0.91 8.13 -3.18
C ILE A 115 0.15 8.10 -2.08
N LEU A 116 0.22 6.98 -1.37
CA LEU A 116 1.18 6.75 -0.30
C LEU A 116 2.47 6.20 -0.89
N LEU A 117 3.57 6.92 -0.72
CA LEU A 117 4.88 6.49 -1.20
C LEU A 117 5.86 6.41 -0.03
N LYS A 118 6.46 5.24 0.13
CA LYS A 118 7.62 5.07 1.00
C LYS A 118 8.88 5.65 0.40
N PRO A 119 9.59 6.61 1.04
CA PRO A 119 10.87 7.12 0.56
C PRO A 119 11.88 5.99 0.41
N LEU A 120 12.72 6.06 -0.60
CA LEU A 120 13.78 5.09 -0.85
C LEU A 120 14.87 5.25 0.24
N PRO A 121 15.04 4.28 1.16
CA PRO A 121 16.00 4.38 2.23
C PRO A 121 17.43 4.39 1.71
N ARG A 122 18.29 5.17 2.38
CA ARG A 122 19.69 5.37 1.99
C ARG A 122 20.48 4.06 1.93
N PHE A 123 20.19 3.13 2.84
CA PHE A 123 20.85 1.82 2.85
C PHE A 123 20.55 0.96 1.61
N LEU A 124 19.41 1.17 0.92
CA LEU A 124 19.11 0.46 -0.33
C LEU A 124 19.87 1.02 -1.54
N LEU A 125 20.51 2.18 -1.39
CA LEU A 125 21.34 2.82 -2.41
C LEU A 125 22.84 2.58 -2.18
N CYS A 126 23.20 1.61 -1.33
CA CYS A 126 24.58 1.27 -0.99
C CYS A 126 24.88 -0.19 -1.35
N PRO A 127 25.73 -0.47 -2.35
CA PRO A 127 26.04 -1.84 -2.78
C PRO A 127 26.59 -2.71 -1.64
N ASP A 128 27.46 -2.16 -0.80
CA ASP A 128 28.05 -2.88 0.34
C ASP A 128 26.97 -3.35 1.33
N PHE A 129 25.93 -2.52 1.55
CA PHE A 129 24.81 -2.89 2.41
C PHE A 129 24.01 -4.06 1.84
N TRP A 130 23.84 -4.11 0.51
CA TRP A 130 23.20 -5.26 -0.14
C TRP A 130 23.98 -6.55 0.11
N ILE A 131 25.29 -6.53 -0.10
CA ILE A 131 26.19 -7.69 0.12
C ILE A 131 26.05 -8.21 1.55
N MET A 132 26.15 -7.30 2.53
CA MET A 132 26.23 -7.67 3.95
C MET A 132 24.87 -8.09 4.52
N GLU A 133 23.79 -7.36 4.21
CA GLU A 133 22.53 -7.48 4.94
C GLU A 133 21.38 -8.06 4.11
N ILE A 134 21.34 -7.83 2.79
CA ILE A 134 20.18 -8.16 1.94
C ILE A 134 20.39 -9.46 1.16
N CYS A 135 21.48 -9.55 0.39
CA CYS A 135 21.84 -10.70 -0.45
C CYS A 135 21.90 -12.04 0.32
N PRO A 136 22.24 -12.11 1.62
CA PRO A 136 22.16 -13.37 2.36
C PRO A 136 20.72 -13.87 2.60
N ARG A 137 19.71 -12.99 2.52
CA ARG A 137 18.32 -13.27 2.92
C ARG A 137 17.34 -13.09 1.76
N ARG A 138 16.86 -14.23 1.24
CA ARG A 138 15.96 -14.31 0.08
C ARG A 138 14.75 -13.37 0.17
N HIS A 139 13.98 -13.40 1.26
CA HIS A 139 12.74 -12.62 1.37
C HIS A 139 12.99 -11.10 1.38
N LEU A 140 14.12 -10.68 1.94
CA LEU A 140 14.53 -9.28 1.91
C LEU A 140 15.02 -8.87 0.53
N TYR A 141 15.81 -9.72 -0.12
CA TYR A 141 16.26 -9.49 -1.49
C TYR A 141 15.07 -9.31 -2.44
N GLU A 142 14.11 -10.23 -2.41
CA GLU A 142 12.91 -10.18 -3.25
C GLU A 142 12.08 -8.90 -3.03
N THR A 143 11.99 -8.44 -1.78
CA THR A 143 11.22 -7.24 -1.44
C THR A 143 11.99 -5.96 -1.78
N ALA A 144 13.28 -5.90 -1.45
CA ALA A 144 14.15 -4.76 -1.72
C ALA A 144 14.31 -4.52 -3.23
N LEU A 145 14.47 -5.58 -4.02
CA LEU A 145 14.58 -5.49 -5.47
C LEU A 145 13.26 -5.01 -6.09
N GLY A 146 12.12 -5.57 -5.68
CA GLY A 146 10.81 -5.10 -6.14
C GLY A 146 10.53 -3.64 -5.80
N PHE A 147 10.97 -3.20 -4.63
CA PHE A 147 10.86 -1.81 -4.20
C PHE A 147 11.81 -0.87 -4.95
N LEU A 148 12.99 -1.34 -5.36
CA LEU A 148 13.88 -0.56 -6.21
C LEU A 148 13.28 -0.41 -7.62
N LEU A 149 12.76 -1.50 -8.19
CA LEU A 149 12.08 -1.51 -9.48
C LEU A 149 10.85 -0.61 -9.51
N SER A 150 10.09 -0.53 -8.40
CA SER A 150 8.96 0.39 -8.32
C SER A 150 9.40 1.85 -8.43
N TYR A 151 10.55 2.21 -7.84
CA TYR A 151 11.14 3.54 -7.96
C TYR A 151 11.69 3.83 -9.36
N ILE A 152 12.28 2.84 -10.03
CA ILE A 152 12.69 2.95 -11.44
C ILE A 152 11.48 3.29 -12.33
N ALA A 153 10.34 2.65 -12.09
CA ALA A 153 9.09 2.95 -12.82
C ALA A 153 8.46 4.30 -12.41
N LEU A 154 8.65 4.76 -11.18
CA LEU A 154 8.17 6.07 -10.72
C LEU A 154 9.00 7.24 -11.28
N ILE A 155 10.31 7.05 -11.45
CA ILE A 155 11.28 8.07 -11.85
C ILE A 155 11.78 7.79 -13.27
N GLU A 156 10.93 8.07 -14.25
CA GLU A 156 11.21 7.82 -15.67
C GLU A 156 11.98 8.99 -16.31
N ARG A 157 11.62 10.23 -15.98
CA ARG A 157 12.18 11.45 -16.58
C ARG A 157 12.86 12.33 -15.53
N GLU A 158 13.67 13.28 -16.00
CA GLU A 158 14.30 14.29 -15.14
C GLU A 158 13.26 15.11 -14.34
N VAL A 159 12.07 15.34 -14.92
CA VAL A 159 10.94 15.97 -14.21
C VAL A 159 10.49 15.12 -13.02
N ASP A 160 10.44 13.80 -13.17
CA ASP A 160 10.10 12.88 -12.07
C ASP A 160 11.18 12.87 -11.00
N TYR A 161 12.45 12.91 -11.41
CA TYR A 161 13.57 13.02 -10.48
C TYR A 161 13.46 14.29 -9.64
N ASN A 162 13.18 15.44 -10.28
CA ASN A 162 12.97 16.70 -9.56
C ASN A 162 11.77 16.63 -8.60
N LEU A 163 10.68 15.97 -9.00
CA LEU A 163 9.53 15.72 -8.14
C LEU A 163 9.89 14.80 -6.95
N ALA A 164 10.67 13.75 -7.20
CA ALA A 164 11.12 12.82 -6.15
C ALA A 164 11.98 13.53 -5.10
N ILE A 165 12.88 14.43 -5.54
CA ILE A 165 13.70 15.27 -4.67
C ILE A 165 12.82 16.27 -3.89
N TYR A 166 11.87 16.92 -4.58
CA TYR A 166 10.94 17.89 -3.98
C TYR A 166 10.09 17.27 -2.87
N HIS A 167 9.56 16.07 -3.10
CA HIS A 167 8.76 15.33 -2.11
C HIS A 167 9.60 14.55 -1.08
N GLY A 168 10.93 14.59 -1.17
CA GLY A 168 11.82 13.86 -0.26
C GLY A 168 11.72 12.34 -0.38
N LEU A 169 11.35 11.84 -1.57
CA LEU A 169 11.23 10.40 -1.85
C LEU A 169 12.59 9.74 -2.07
N ILE A 170 13.58 10.49 -2.54
CA ILE A 170 14.97 10.04 -2.68
C ILE A 170 15.90 11.03 -1.98
N PRO A 171 17.10 10.60 -1.54
CA PRO A 171 18.08 11.49 -0.91
C PRO A 171 18.56 12.57 -1.89
N LYS A 172 18.75 13.80 -1.40
CA LYS A 172 19.13 14.96 -2.24
C LYS A 172 20.53 14.84 -2.85
N GLU A 173 21.35 13.93 -2.30
CA GLU A 173 22.70 13.65 -2.76
C GLU A 173 22.73 12.81 -4.04
N VAL A 174 21.64 12.11 -4.36
CA VAL A 174 21.52 11.32 -5.58
C VAL A 174 21.40 12.29 -6.75
N THR A 175 22.36 12.28 -7.68
CA THR A 175 22.30 13.06 -8.91
C THR A 175 21.49 12.34 -9.99
N TRP A 176 20.99 13.07 -10.99
CA TRP A 176 20.31 12.46 -12.13
C TRP A 176 21.20 11.47 -12.89
N SER A 177 22.49 11.79 -13.08
CA SER A 177 23.45 10.88 -13.71
C SER A 177 23.70 9.61 -12.87
N GLY A 178 23.81 9.75 -11.56
CA GLY A 178 23.93 8.60 -10.65
C GLY A 178 22.67 7.73 -10.63
N TRP A 179 21.50 8.35 -10.73
CA TRP A 179 20.23 7.64 -10.88
C TRP A 179 20.18 6.84 -12.18
N LEU A 180 20.55 7.44 -13.32
CA LEU A 180 20.59 6.76 -14.62
C LEU A 180 21.54 5.55 -14.63
N ALA A 181 22.74 5.71 -14.05
CA ALA A 181 23.71 4.60 -13.94
C ALA A 181 23.16 3.46 -13.07
N LEU A 182 22.53 3.78 -11.94
CA LEU A 182 21.88 2.77 -11.10
C LEU A 182 20.73 2.06 -11.81
N VAL A 183 19.88 2.80 -12.55
CA VAL A 183 18.77 2.23 -13.32
C VAL A 183 19.30 1.24 -14.37
N ASP A 184 20.32 1.63 -15.12
CA ASP A 184 20.92 0.80 -16.18
C ASP A 184 21.44 -0.52 -15.62
N GLU A 185 22.19 -0.47 -14.52
CA GLU A 185 22.74 -1.66 -13.85
C GLU A 185 21.63 -2.58 -13.31
N VAL A 186 20.64 -2.03 -12.61
CA VAL A 186 19.54 -2.81 -12.02
C VAL A 186 18.69 -3.48 -13.09
N VAL A 187 18.35 -2.74 -14.16
CA VAL A 187 17.56 -3.28 -15.28
C VAL A 187 18.36 -4.36 -15.99
N CYS A 188 19.64 -4.13 -16.30
CA CYS A 188 20.51 -5.14 -16.91
C CYS A 188 20.61 -6.41 -16.05
N ALA A 189 20.84 -6.27 -14.74
CA ALA A 189 20.91 -7.40 -13.81
C ALA A 189 19.59 -8.19 -13.75
N SER A 190 18.45 -7.49 -13.79
CA SER A 190 17.12 -8.14 -13.79
C SER A 190 16.82 -8.91 -15.08
N VAL A 191 17.22 -8.37 -16.24
CA VAL A 191 17.06 -9.02 -17.56
C VAL A 191 17.96 -10.25 -17.67
N GLN A 192 19.22 -10.15 -17.22
CA GLN A 192 20.16 -11.26 -17.23
C GLN A 192 19.70 -12.43 -16.33
N ALA A 193 19.10 -12.13 -15.17
CA ALA A 193 18.49 -13.15 -14.31
C ALA A 193 17.35 -13.92 -14.99
N HIS A 194 16.62 -13.28 -15.91
CA HIS A 194 15.56 -13.91 -16.69
C HIS A 194 16.12 -14.84 -17.78
N THR A 195 17.21 -14.47 -18.46
CA THR A 195 17.82 -15.30 -19.53
C THR A 195 18.37 -16.64 -19.00
N ILE A 196 18.77 -16.71 -17.73
CA ILE A 196 19.28 -17.94 -17.10
C ILE A 196 18.12 -18.88 -16.69
N GLY A 197 16.91 -18.36 -16.49
CA GLY A 197 15.71 -19.14 -16.12
C GLY A 197 14.72 -19.42 -17.26
N ALA A 198 14.78 -18.66 -18.36
CA ALA A 198 13.81 -18.69 -19.44
C ALA A 198 14.28 -19.54 -20.64
N SER A 199 14.47 -20.84 -20.43
CA SER A 199 14.33 -21.82 -21.51
C SER A 199 12.87 -22.25 -21.64
N THR A 200 11.90 -21.33 -21.73
CA THR A 200 10.55 -21.56 -22.30
C THR A 200 9.74 -20.25 -22.41
N THR A 201 9.36 -19.93 -23.66
CA THR A 201 8.16 -19.21 -24.14
C THR A 201 7.93 -17.70 -23.87
N SER A 202 7.97 -16.94 -24.99
CA SER A 202 6.91 -16.04 -25.51
C SER A 202 6.61 -14.67 -24.84
N SER A 203 7.40 -13.67 -25.22
CA SER A 203 7.13 -12.25 -25.58
C SER A 203 5.87 -11.43 -25.17
N VAL A 204 5.09 -11.74 -24.13
CA VAL A 204 4.05 -10.79 -23.63
C VAL A 204 4.15 -10.49 -22.12
N ASP A 205 5.02 -11.20 -21.39
CA ASP A 205 5.04 -11.24 -19.92
C ASP A 205 6.29 -10.56 -19.31
N LEU A 206 6.62 -9.33 -19.72
CA LEU A 206 7.81 -8.61 -19.21
C LEU A 206 7.78 -8.33 -17.69
N LEU A 207 6.65 -8.55 -17.02
CA LEU A 207 6.48 -8.36 -15.57
C LEU A 207 5.90 -9.58 -14.84
N GLU A 208 5.48 -10.65 -15.54
CA GLU A 208 4.73 -11.75 -14.93
C GLU A 208 5.61 -12.87 -14.35
N GLY A 209 6.94 -12.82 -14.56
CA GLY A 209 7.84 -13.89 -14.17
C GLY A 209 9.26 -13.47 -13.84
N LEU A 210 9.46 -12.42 -13.03
CA LEU A 210 10.76 -12.15 -12.40
C LEU A 210 10.99 -13.17 -11.26
N PRO A 211 11.79 -14.24 -11.45
CA PRO A 211 12.05 -15.22 -10.40
C PRO A 211 13.07 -14.60 -9.45
N GLY A 212 12.59 -13.77 -8.54
CA GLY A 212 13.46 -13.00 -7.63
C GLY A 212 12.86 -11.72 -7.09
N VAL A 213 11.58 -11.40 -7.38
CA VAL A 213 10.87 -10.25 -6.83
C VAL A 213 9.66 -10.71 -6.03
N ASN A 214 9.35 -10.02 -4.93
CA ASN A 214 8.21 -10.38 -4.09
C ASN A 214 6.89 -10.14 -4.84
N GLN A 215 5.96 -11.10 -4.77
CA GLN A 215 4.67 -11.09 -5.48
C GLN A 215 3.83 -9.82 -5.28
N ARG A 216 4.06 -9.06 -4.21
CA ARG A 216 3.45 -7.74 -4.03
C ARG A 216 3.75 -6.80 -5.21
N PHE A 217 4.98 -6.77 -5.70
CA PHE A 217 5.42 -5.78 -6.70
C PHE A 217 4.98 -6.10 -8.13
N ASN A 218 4.31 -7.23 -8.34
CA ASN A 218 3.60 -7.52 -9.60
C ASN A 218 2.46 -6.50 -9.83
N TYR A 219 1.95 -5.91 -8.75
CA TYR A 219 0.95 -4.85 -8.79
C TYR A 219 1.57 -3.52 -8.39
N GLY A 220 1.59 -2.56 -9.30
CA GLY A 220 2.05 -1.21 -9.03
C GLY A 220 1.07 -0.46 -8.13
N GLU A 221 0.01 0.11 -8.70
CA GLU A 221 -0.91 0.97 -7.95
C GLU A 221 -2.10 0.20 -7.36
N LEU A 222 -2.29 0.29 -6.04
CA LEU A 222 -3.39 -0.38 -5.35
C LEU A 222 -4.43 0.57 -4.79
N ARG A 223 -5.70 0.33 -5.11
CA ARG A 223 -6.81 1.15 -4.60
C ARG A 223 -7.20 0.78 -3.18
N LEU A 224 -6.96 1.68 -2.23
CA LEU A 224 -7.25 1.48 -0.81
C LEU A 224 -8.72 1.12 -0.54
N GLY A 225 -9.66 1.74 -1.26
CA GLY A 225 -11.08 1.46 -1.08
C GLY A 225 -11.43 -0.02 -1.32
N ARG A 226 -10.87 -0.63 -2.38
CA ARG A 226 -11.09 -2.05 -2.70
C ARG A 226 -10.33 -2.97 -1.74
N LEU A 227 -9.11 -2.58 -1.38
CA LEU A 227 -8.31 -3.30 -0.39
C LEU A 227 -9.00 -3.34 0.98
N ASN A 228 -9.61 -2.24 1.41
CA ASN A 228 -10.42 -2.18 2.62
C ASN A 228 -11.61 -3.13 2.59
N TRP A 229 -12.28 -3.27 1.45
CA TRP A 229 -13.38 -4.23 1.28
C TRP A 229 -12.91 -5.68 1.36
N ILE A 230 -11.79 -6.02 0.71
CA ILE A 230 -11.21 -7.37 0.80
C ILE A 230 -10.92 -7.71 2.26
N TYR A 231 -10.20 -6.86 3.00
CA TYR A 231 -9.90 -7.12 4.41
C TYR A 231 -11.14 -7.27 5.30
N ARG A 232 -12.20 -6.51 5.02
CA ARG A 232 -13.46 -6.62 5.77
C ARG A 232 -14.16 -7.96 5.50
N LEU A 233 -14.15 -8.42 4.25
CA LEU A 233 -14.88 -9.61 3.80
C LEU A 233 -14.11 -10.90 4.04
N THR A 234 -12.80 -10.92 3.78
CA THR A 234 -11.98 -12.14 3.83
C THR A 234 -11.34 -12.35 5.19
N MET A 235 -10.82 -11.28 5.82
CA MET A 235 -10.08 -11.37 7.09
C MET A 235 -10.94 -11.04 8.32
N GLY A 236 -12.18 -10.58 8.12
CA GLY A 236 -13.05 -10.12 9.21
C GLY A 236 -12.52 -8.85 9.92
N GLU A 237 -11.56 -8.15 9.33
CA GLU A 237 -11.01 -6.92 9.90
C GLU A 237 -11.93 -5.73 9.58
N PHE A 238 -12.87 -5.44 10.48
CA PHE A 238 -13.83 -4.33 10.31
C PHE A 238 -13.19 -2.95 10.12
N ARG A 239 -11.92 -2.77 10.49
CA ARG A 239 -11.18 -1.53 10.25
C ARG A 239 -10.77 -1.37 8.77
N GLY A 240 -10.73 -2.47 8.01
CA GLY A 240 -10.08 -2.55 6.71
C GLY A 240 -8.56 -2.51 6.82
N TYR A 241 -7.91 -2.40 5.67
CA TYR A 241 -6.46 -2.38 5.53
C TYR A 241 -5.81 -1.11 6.10
N LEU A 242 -6.34 0.06 5.73
CA LEU A 242 -5.96 1.35 6.30
C LEU A 242 -7.22 2.20 6.43
N SER A 243 -7.47 2.66 7.65
CA SER A 243 -8.63 3.51 7.93
C SER A 243 -8.25 4.97 7.68
N GLY A 244 -8.74 5.54 6.58
CA GLY A 244 -8.54 6.96 6.26
C GLY A 244 -9.31 7.93 7.17
N CYS A 245 -10.38 7.44 7.82
CA CYS A 245 -11.16 8.21 8.77
C CYS A 245 -10.62 7.97 10.19
N THR A 246 -9.94 8.98 10.76
CA THR A 246 -9.54 8.96 12.18
C THR A 246 -10.73 9.14 13.11
N THR A 247 -11.85 9.67 12.61
CA THR A 247 -13.05 10.01 13.38
C THR A 247 -14.29 9.35 12.79
N TYR A 248 -15.15 8.81 13.65
CA TYR A 248 -16.45 8.23 13.27
C TYR A 248 -17.32 9.18 12.45
N GLY A 249 -17.26 10.49 12.72
CA GLY A 249 -18.01 11.50 11.98
C GLY A 249 -17.57 11.73 10.53
N ALA A 250 -16.33 11.40 10.16
CA ALA A 250 -15.89 11.43 8.76
C ALA A 250 -16.48 10.24 7.99
N PHE A 251 -16.41 9.04 8.58
CA PHE A 251 -17.03 7.85 8.02
C PHE A 251 -18.55 8.02 7.80
N MET A 252 -19.26 8.63 8.75
CA MET A 252 -20.69 8.90 8.58
C MET A 252 -20.97 9.86 7.42
N ARG A 253 -20.23 10.98 7.33
CA ARG A 253 -20.44 11.97 6.27
C ARG A 253 -20.25 11.40 4.87
N ASP A 254 -19.23 10.56 4.67
CA ASP A 254 -18.95 9.98 3.35
C ASP A 254 -20.03 8.99 2.89
N ASN A 255 -20.69 8.30 3.83
CA ASN A 255 -21.76 7.33 3.53
C ASN A 255 -23.17 7.95 3.52
N ILE A 256 -23.38 9.05 4.24
CA ILE A 256 -24.67 9.76 4.30
C ILE A 256 -25.09 10.24 2.91
N ASN A 257 -24.17 10.72 2.07
CA ASN A 257 -24.50 11.19 0.72
C ASN A 257 -25.13 10.10 -0.15
N SER A 258 -24.60 8.87 -0.09
CA SER A 258 -25.18 7.72 -0.79
C SER A 258 -26.56 7.34 -0.24
N LEU A 259 -26.74 7.40 1.08
CA LEU A 259 -28.04 7.14 1.71
C LEU A 259 -29.09 8.18 1.35
N ILE A 260 -28.74 9.46 1.38
CA ILE A 260 -29.61 10.57 0.95
C ILE A 260 -30.00 10.39 -0.52
N THR A 261 -29.04 10.05 -1.38
CA THR A 261 -29.29 9.85 -2.82
C THR A 261 -30.25 8.68 -3.06
N LEU A 262 -30.02 7.54 -2.39
CA LEU A 262 -30.91 6.38 -2.47
C LEU A 262 -32.32 6.74 -1.96
N PHE A 263 -32.40 7.41 -0.81
CA PHE A 263 -33.67 7.84 -0.22
C PHE A 263 -34.43 8.81 -1.14
N ALA A 264 -33.74 9.79 -1.73
CA ALA A 264 -34.34 10.74 -2.66
C ALA A 264 -34.89 10.03 -3.90
N TYR A 265 -34.12 9.12 -4.50
CA TYR A 265 -34.57 8.33 -5.65
C TYR A 265 -35.79 7.46 -5.29
N THR A 266 -35.73 6.74 -4.16
CA THR A 266 -36.85 5.92 -3.67
C THR A 266 -38.10 6.76 -3.43
N THR A 267 -37.96 7.96 -2.86
CA THR A 267 -39.09 8.88 -2.62
C THR A 267 -39.72 9.34 -3.93
N ILE A 268 -38.90 9.71 -4.93
CA ILE A 268 -39.39 10.12 -6.26
C ILE A 268 -40.19 8.97 -6.90
N VAL A 269 -39.66 7.75 -6.88
CA VAL A 269 -40.34 6.58 -7.42
C VAL A 269 -41.64 6.30 -6.67
N LEU A 270 -41.64 6.39 -5.34
CA LEU A 270 -42.82 6.18 -4.52
C LEU A 270 -43.91 7.22 -4.82
N SER A 271 -43.54 8.49 -4.99
CA SER A 271 -44.48 9.54 -5.41
C SER A 271 -45.06 9.28 -6.81
N ALA A 272 -44.25 8.84 -7.76
CA ALA A 272 -44.74 8.47 -9.10
C ALA A 272 -45.70 7.26 -9.04
N MET A 273 -45.41 6.25 -8.21
CA MET A 273 -46.30 5.11 -8.00
C MET A 273 -47.63 5.52 -7.35
N GLN A 274 -47.59 6.44 -6.39
CA GLN A 274 -48.81 7.00 -5.77
C GLN A 274 -49.71 7.69 -6.81
N VAL A 275 -49.12 8.45 -7.74
CA VAL A 275 -49.87 9.06 -8.86
C VAL A 275 -50.41 7.98 -9.80
N GLY A 276 -49.63 6.95 -10.12
CA GLY A 276 -50.08 5.83 -10.96
C GLY A 276 -51.29 5.10 -10.38
N LEU A 277 -51.24 4.79 -9.07
CA LEU A 277 -52.35 4.14 -8.35
C LEU A 277 -53.60 5.02 -8.24
N ALA A 278 -53.48 6.33 -8.44
CA ALA A 278 -54.63 7.24 -8.48
C ALA A 278 -55.34 7.28 -9.85
N THR A 279 -54.78 6.63 -10.89
CA THR A 279 -55.37 6.59 -12.24
C THR A 279 -56.07 5.27 -12.50
N GLU A 280 -57.30 5.31 -13.04
CA GLU A 280 -58.12 4.10 -13.29
C GLU A 280 -57.41 3.00 -14.11
N PRO A 281 -56.63 3.30 -15.18
CA PRO A 281 -56.01 2.24 -15.99
C PRO A 281 -54.93 1.46 -15.25
N LEU A 282 -54.15 2.11 -14.39
CA LEU A 282 -53.06 1.46 -13.64
C LEU A 282 -53.53 0.94 -12.27
N ALA A 283 -54.51 1.58 -11.64
CA ALA A 283 -55.08 1.13 -10.37
C ALA A 283 -55.78 -0.23 -10.49
N ASN A 284 -56.39 -0.51 -11.65
CA ASN A 284 -57.10 -1.76 -11.92
C ASN A 284 -56.17 -2.89 -12.41
N ASP A 285 -54.89 -2.61 -12.66
CA ASP A 285 -53.92 -3.64 -13.04
C ASP A 285 -53.31 -4.31 -11.79
N TYR A 286 -53.56 -5.62 -11.65
CA TYR A 286 -53.09 -6.40 -10.50
C TYR A 286 -51.55 -6.40 -10.38
N SER A 287 -50.84 -6.45 -11.51
CA SER A 287 -49.37 -6.50 -11.53
C SER A 287 -48.78 -5.20 -11.00
N PHE A 288 -49.35 -4.06 -11.41
CA PHE A 288 -48.95 -2.73 -10.95
C PHE A 288 -49.27 -2.51 -9.46
N GLY A 289 -50.44 -2.94 -9.00
CA GLY A 289 -50.83 -2.90 -7.59
C GLY A 289 -49.87 -3.70 -6.70
N MET A 290 -49.55 -4.94 -7.08
CA MET A 290 -48.60 -5.79 -6.36
C MET A 290 -47.18 -5.22 -6.35
N ALA A 291 -46.70 -4.72 -7.49
CA ALA A 291 -45.38 -4.08 -7.57
C ALA A 291 -45.28 -2.86 -6.65
N SER A 292 -46.32 -2.02 -6.62
CA SER A 292 -46.39 -0.83 -5.77
C SER A 292 -46.43 -1.18 -4.28
N TYR A 293 -47.15 -2.24 -3.90
CA TYR A 293 -47.18 -2.76 -2.53
C TYR A 293 -45.81 -3.26 -2.06
N VAL A 294 -45.16 -4.13 -2.85
CA VAL A 294 -43.84 -4.68 -2.54
C VAL A 294 -42.80 -3.57 -2.46
N PHE A 295 -42.82 -2.62 -3.40
CA PHE A 295 -41.90 -1.49 -3.41
C PHE A 295 -42.10 -0.57 -2.21
N SER A 296 -43.33 -0.36 -1.76
CA SER A 296 -43.64 0.44 -0.57
C SER A 296 -43.07 -0.18 0.71
N ILE A 297 -43.25 -1.50 0.89
CA ILE A 297 -42.67 -2.23 2.01
C ILE A 297 -41.14 -2.17 1.97
N PHE A 298 -40.55 -2.39 0.80
CA PHE A 298 -39.11 -2.28 0.59
C PHE A 298 -38.58 -0.89 0.96
N SER A 299 -39.29 0.17 0.54
CA SER A 299 -38.91 1.56 0.79
C SER A 299 -38.91 1.95 2.26
N ILE A 300 -39.69 1.25 3.10
CA ILE A 300 -39.71 1.44 4.55
C ILE A 300 -38.66 0.57 5.24
N LEU A 301 -38.62 -0.73 4.91
CA LEU A 301 -37.74 -1.69 5.58
C LEU A 301 -36.27 -1.52 5.21
N ALA A 302 -35.94 -1.20 3.95
CA ALA A 302 -34.55 -1.13 3.50
C ALA A 302 -33.77 0.01 4.19
N PRO A 303 -34.25 1.26 4.28
CA PRO A 303 -33.55 2.31 5.03
C PRO A 303 -33.40 1.98 6.52
N LEU A 304 -34.43 1.40 7.15
CA LEU A 304 -34.37 0.98 8.55
C LEU A 304 -33.30 -0.08 8.78
N ALA A 305 -33.27 -1.10 7.92
CA ALA A 305 -32.26 -2.16 7.96
C ALA A 305 -30.84 -1.60 7.76
N CYS A 306 -30.65 -0.66 6.82
CA CYS A 306 -29.37 0.01 6.61
C CYS A 306 -28.91 0.78 7.86
N ILE A 307 -29.82 1.52 8.52
CA ILE A 307 -29.51 2.26 9.75
C ILE A 307 -29.08 1.30 10.86
N VAL A 308 -29.86 0.23 11.10
CA VAL A 308 -29.54 -0.79 12.11
C VAL A 308 -28.19 -1.45 11.82
N ALA A 309 -27.91 -1.80 10.57
CA ALA A 309 -26.64 -2.38 10.16
C ALA A 309 -25.46 -1.43 10.42
N ILE A 310 -25.59 -0.14 10.11
CA ILE A 310 -24.55 0.87 10.36
C ILE A 310 -24.28 1.00 11.85
N PHE A 311 -25.31 1.10 12.69
CA PHE A 311 -25.16 1.14 14.15
C PHE A 311 -24.50 -0.13 14.68
N GLY A 312 -24.87 -1.30 14.16
CA GLY A 312 -24.23 -2.58 14.49
C GLY A 312 -22.73 -2.59 14.20
N VAL A 313 -22.33 -2.14 12.99
CA VAL A 313 -20.92 -2.04 12.62
C VAL A 313 -20.15 -1.08 13.54
N ILE A 314 -20.73 0.09 13.84
CA ILE A 314 -20.10 1.07 14.75
C ILE A 314 -19.94 0.48 16.16
N ALA A 315 -20.97 -0.21 16.68
CA ALA A 315 -20.92 -0.86 17.99
C ALA A 315 -19.84 -1.95 18.05
N ILE A 316 -19.75 -2.81 17.02
CA ILE A 316 -18.70 -3.83 16.90
C ILE A 316 -17.32 -3.18 16.88
N MET A 317 -17.11 -2.16 16.06
CA MET A 317 -15.84 -1.43 15.99
C MET A 317 -15.47 -0.80 17.34
N PHE A 318 -16.44 -0.23 18.05
CA PHE A 318 -16.24 0.35 19.38
C PHE A 318 -15.79 -0.72 20.38
N VAL A 319 -16.48 -1.87 20.42
CA VAL A 319 -16.14 -2.99 21.31
C VAL A 319 -14.73 -3.53 21.01
N ILE A 320 -14.36 -3.70 19.74
CA ILE A 320 -13.02 -4.16 19.35
C ILE A 320 -11.94 -3.16 19.76
N ASN A 321 -12.15 -1.87 19.50
CA ASN A 321 -11.20 -0.82 19.88
C ASN A 321 -11.05 -0.72 21.40
N LEU A 322 -12.15 -0.82 22.15
CA LEU A 322 -12.15 -0.84 23.61
C LEU A 322 -11.40 -2.07 24.14
N ALA A 323 -11.70 -3.26 23.62
CA ALA A 323 -11.03 -4.50 24.00
C ALA A 323 -9.51 -4.44 23.74
N ARG A 324 -9.10 -3.91 22.58
CA ARG A 324 -7.67 -3.69 22.25
C ARG A 324 -7.01 -2.72 23.24
N THR A 325 -7.68 -1.61 23.54
CA THR A 325 -7.19 -0.61 24.48
C THR A 325 -7.02 -1.20 25.89
N LEU A 326 -8.02 -1.95 26.37
CA LEU A 326 -7.97 -2.64 27.65
C LEU A 326 -6.86 -3.71 27.68
N ARG A 327 -6.66 -4.46 26.59
CA ARG A 327 -5.59 -5.47 26.49
C ARG A 327 -4.21 -4.84 26.58
N ILE A 328 -3.98 -3.74 25.85
CA ILE A 328 -2.70 -3.00 25.90
C ILE A 328 -2.48 -2.42 27.29
N ARG A 329 -3.51 -1.81 27.89
CA ARG A 329 -3.43 -1.26 29.25
C ARG A 329 -3.10 -2.34 30.29
N ARG A 330 -3.74 -3.52 30.20
CA ARG A 330 -3.44 -4.68 31.05
C ARG A 330 -1.99 -5.15 30.86
N HIS A 331 -1.49 -5.20 29.62
CA HIS A 331 -0.11 -5.60 29.35
C HIS A 331 0.92 -4.62 29.92
N LYS A 332 0.68 -3.30 29.77
CA LYS A 332 1.55 -2.27 30.36
C LYS A 332 1.53 -2.26 31.89
N ARG A 333 0.36 -2.49 32.51
CA ARG A 333 0.26 -2.66 33.98
C ARG A 333 1.05 -3.87 34.48
N ARG A 334 1.05 -4.99 33.75
CA ARG A 334 1.87 -6.17 34.07
C ARG A 334 3.37 -5.91 33.97
N GLN A 335 3.79 -4.90 33.19
CA GLN A 335 5.18 -4.46 33.08
C GLN A 335 5.55 -3.36 34.09
N GLY A 336 4.71 -3.10 35.10
CA GLY A 336 4.99 -2.12 36.15
C GLY A 336 4.80 -0.65 35.75
N VAL A 337 4.36 -0.38 34.51
CA VAL A 337 4.06 0.99 34.06
C VAL A 337 2.67 1.36 34.59
N LYS A 338 2.57 2.42 35.41
CA LYS A 338 1.28 2.99 35.83
C LYS A 338 0.61 3.61 34.60
N VAL A 339 -0.50 3.01 34.14
CA VAL A 339 -1.33 3.44 33.00
C VAL A 339 -2.80 3.50 33.38
#